data_AF-A0A131Y1X6-F1
#
_entry.id   AF-A0A131Y1X6-F1
#
_cell.length_a   1.000
_cell.length_b   1.000
_cell.length_c   1.000
_cell.angle_alpha   90.00
_cell.angle_beta   90.00
_cell.angle_gamma   90.00
#
_symmetry.space_group_name_H-M   'P 1'
#
loop_
_entity.id
_entity.type
_entity.pdbx_description
1 polymer ?
#
loop_
_entity_poly.entity_id
_entity_poly.type
_entity_poly.pdbx_seq_one_letter_code
_entity_poly.pdbx_strand_id
1 'polypeptide(L)' 'LLLGDFNSHNETWGDKQTSSRGRLLEDLATAIGLQCLNDGTATFVRPGVERSVLDLSFATASIQALWSPEPDSWGS' A
#
# COMPACT_ATOMS: atom_id res chain seq x y z
N LEU A 1 -8.65 5.05 -9.90
CA LEU A 1 -7.71 4.11 -9.26
C LEU A 1 -6.31 4.62 -9.49
N LEU A 2 -5.44 4.45 -8.50
CA LEU A 2 -4.00 4.68 -8.62
C LEU A 2 -3.30 3.47 -7.97
N LEU A 3 -2.56 2.70 -8.76
CA LEU A 3 -1.98 1.42 -8.36
C LEU A 3 -0.49 1.41 -8.71
N GLY A 4 0.34 0.81 -7.86
CA GLY A 4 1.74 0.56 -8.20
C GLY A 4 2.65 0.42 -7.00
N ASP A 5 3.94 0.31 -7.28
CA ASP A 5 5.00 0.28 -6.27
C ASP A 5 5.37 1.72 -5.85
N PHE A 6 5.04 2.09 -4.62
CA PHE A 6 5.35 3.40 -4.06
C PHE A 6 6.64 3.40 -3.24
N ASN A 7 7.16 2.22 -2.90
CA ASN A 7 8.28 2.02 -1.96
C ASN A 7 8.12 2.83 -0.64
N SER A 8 6.89 3.08 -0.18
CA SER A 8 6.63 4.00 0.93
C SER A 8 6.00 3.29 2.12
N HIS A 9 6.55 3.52 3.31
CA HIS A 9 6.00 2.95 4.55
C HIS A 9 5.07 3.94 5.24
N ASN A 10 3.87 3.51 5.62
CA ASN A 10 2.94 4.24 6.48
C ASN A 10 2.04 3.25 7.23
N GLU A 11 1.82 3.50 8.51
CA GLU A 11 0.95 2.68 9.36
C GLU A 11 -0.53 2.71 8.91
N THR A 12 -0.95 3.76 8.20
CA THR A 12 -2.34 3.89 7.68
C THR A 12 -2.72 2.85 6.64
N TRP A 13 -1.74 2.26 5.94
CA TRP A 13 -1.96 1.11 5.04
C TRP A 13 -1.36 -0.18 5.59
N GLY A 14 -1.09 -0.21 6.90
CA GLY A 14 -0.70 -1.41 7.65
C GLY A 14 0.77 -1.80 7.55
N ASP A 15 1.66 -0.88 7.16
CA ASP A 15 3.09 -1.06 7.37
C ASP A 15 3.47 -0.84 8.85
N LYS A 16 4.68 -1.21 9.26
CA LYS A 16 5.14 -1.16 10.66
C LYS A 16 5.66 0.21 11.09
N GLN A 17 5.89 1.09 10.14
CA GLN A 17 6.43 2.42 10.40
C GLN A 17 5.90 3.43 9.40
N THR A 18 5.95 4.71 9.80
CA THR A 18 5.64 5.82 8.91
C THR A 18 6.91 6.55 8.50
N SER A 19 7.24 6.45 7.22
CA SER A 19 8.35 7.14 6.58
C SER A 19 7.96 8.56 6.15
N SER A 20 8.94 9.45 5.93
CA SER A 20 8.67 10.80 5.39
C SER A 20 7.95 10.77 4.04
N ARG A 21 8.33 9.83 3.16
CA ARG A 21 7.65 9.60 1.88
C ARG A 21 6.22 9.10 2.07
N GLY A 22 6.01 8.20 3.03
CA GLY A 22 4.69 7.70 3.39
C GLY A 22 3.76 8.79 3.93
N ARG A 23 4.28 9.72 4.74
CA ARG A 23 3.52 10.87 5.24
C ARG A 23 3.08 11.79 4.10
N LEU A 24 4.01 12.14 3.20
CA LEU A 24 3.69 12.98 2.03
C LEU A 24 2.67 12.33 1.11
N LEU A 25 2.77 11.01 0.91
CA LEU A 25 1.83 10.25 0.08
C LEU A 25 0.43 10.20 0.72
N GLU A 26 0.33 9.98 2.03
CA GLU A 26 -0.92 10.03 2.79
C GLU A 26 -1.58 11.42 2.70
N ASP A 27 -0.80 12.47 2.92
CA ASP A 27 -1.29 13.85 2.85
C ASP A 27 -1.79 14.19 1.43
N LEU A 28 -1.04 13.78 0.39
CA LEU A 28 -1.45 13.95 -1.01
C LEU A 28 -2.73 13.17 -1.31
N ALA A 29 -2.77 11.88 -0.99
CA ALA A 29 -3.93 11.02 -1.25
C ALA A 29 -5.19 11.61 -0.61
N THR A 30 -5.09 12.06 0.64
CA THR A 30 -6.18 12.75 1.35
C THR A 30 -6.59 14.03 0.63
N ALA A 31 -5.63 14.87 0.23
CA ALA A 31 -5.90 16.14 -0.44
C ALA A 31 -6.64 15.99 -1.78
N ILE A 32 -6.44 14.86 -2.49
CA ILE A 32 -7.11 14.57 -3.76
C ILE A 32 -8.27 13.58 -3.64
N GLY A 33 -8.71 13.25 -2.41
CA GLY A 33 -9.88 12.41 -2.16
C GLY A 33 -9.68 10.94 -2.49
N LEU A 34 -8.45 10.43 -2.39
CA LEU A 34 -8.11 9.03 -2.51
C LEU A 34 -8.03 8.35 -1.14
N GLN A 35 -8.45 7.09 -1.11
CA GLN A 35 -8.39 6.20 0.05
C GLN A 35 -7.55 4.98 -0.32
N CYS A 36 -6.72 4.52 0.62
CA CYS A 36 -5.98 3.27 0.43
C CYS A 36 -6.94 2.08 0.57
N LEU A 37 -6.85 1.13 -0.36
CA LEU A 37 -7.60 -0.12 -0.37
C LEU A 37 -6.87 -1.26 0.34
N ASN A 38 -5.57 -1.11 0.59
CA ASN A 38 -4.77 -2.12 1.27
C ASN A 38 -5.24 -2.30 2.71
N ASP A 39 -5.19 -3.54 3.19
CA ASP A 39 -5.63 -3.94 4.54
C ASP A 39 -4.45 -4.24 5.49
N GLY A 40 -3.22 -3.94 5.08
CA GLY A 40 -2.00 -4.28 5.81
C GLY A 40 -1.38 -5.63 5.45
N THR A 41 -1.99 -6.40 4.56
CA THR A 41 -1.36 -7.61 4.03
C THR A 41 -0.10 -7.22 3.24
N ALA A 42 1.03 -7.88 3.56
CA ALA A 42 2.32 -7.60 2.96
C ALA A 42 2.29 -7.83 1.44
N THR A 43 2.79 -6.84 0.70
CA THR A 43 2.93 -6.88 -0.77
C THR A 43 4.38 -7.11 -1.21
N PHE A 44 5.34 -6.83 -0.32
CA PHE A 44 6.73 -7.17 -0.53
C PHE A 44 7.18 -8.23 0.50
N VAL A 45 7.56 -9.40 -0.01
CA VAL A 45 8.05 -10.54 0.78
C VAL A 45 9.35 -11.05 0.17
N ARG A 46 10.40 -11.15 0.99
CA ARG A 46 11.70 -11.69 0.59
C ARG A 46 12.37 -12.40 1.77
N PRO A 47 13.01 -13.57 1.56
CA PRO A 47 13.80 -14.22 2.62
C PRO A 47 14.84 -13.31 3.26
N GLY A 48 14.86 -13.29 4.60
CA GLY A 48 15.82 -12.50 5.37
C GLY A 48 15.57 -10.99 5.37
N VAL A 49 14.46 -10.52 4.77
CA VAL A 49 14.03 -9.12 4.82
C VAL A 49 12.68 -9.06 5.52
N GLU A 50 12.47 -7.98 6.27
CA GLU A 50 11.19 -7.70 6.90
C GLU A 50 10.11 -7.48 5.83
N ARG A 51 8.92 -8.07 6.05
CA ARG A 51 7.78 -7.89 5.17
C ARG A 51 7.26 -6.47 5.26
N SER A 52 6.87 -5.90 4.13
CA SER A 52 6.38 -4.52 4.02
C SER A 52 5.20 -4.39 3.07
N VAL A 53 4.50 -3.26 3.15
CA VAL A 53 3.35 -2.92 2.32
C VAL A 53 3.74 -1.76 1.41
N LEU A 54 4.30 -2.09 0.24
CA LEU A 54 4.94 -1.12 -0.66
C LEU A 54 4.19 -0.93 -1.98
N ASP A 55 3.60 -2.00 -2.50
CA ASP A 55 2.60 -1.91 -3.56
C ASP A 55 1.27 -1.50 -2.97
N LEU A 56 0.75 -0.34 -3.41
CA LEU A 56 -0.46 0.25 -2.86
C LEU A 56 -1.52 0.41 -3.94
N SER A 57 -2.78 0.29 -3.52
CA SER A 57 -3.95 0.52 -4.34
C SER A 57 -4.79 1.62 -3.73
N PHE A 58 -4.96 2.72 -4.45
CA PHE A 58 -5.79 3.85 -4.03
C PHE A 58 -7.02 4.03 -4.92
N ALA A 59 -8.13 4.45 -4.33
CA ALA A 59 -9.39 4.69 -5.01
C ALA A 59 -10.11 5.91 -4.47
N THR A 60 -10.94 6.54 -5.31
CA THR A 60 -11.93 7.52 -4.85
C THR A 60 -13.09 6.78 -4.17
N ALA A 61 -13.81 7.45 -3.28
CA ALA A 61 -14.97 6.87 -2.57
C ALA A 61 -16.10 6.36 -3.48
N SER A 62 -16.13 6.77 -4.75
CA SER A 62 -17.07 6.29 -5.76
C SER A 62 -16.77 4.87 -6.28
N ILE A 63 -15.58 4.32 -5.99
CA ILE A 63 -15.17 3.00 -6.45
C ILE A 63 -15.29 2.02 -5.29
N GLN A 64 -16.16 1.03 -5.45
CA GLN A 64 -16.23 -0.13 -4.56
C GLN A 64 -15.41 -1.26 -5.18
N ALA A 65 -14.46 -1.79 -4.43
CA ALA A 65 -13.58 -2.86 -4.87
C ALA A 65 -13.42 -3.90 -3.77
N LEU A 66 -13.32 -5.17 -4.18
CA LEU A 66 -12.68 -6.20 -3.36
C LEU A 66 -11.18 -6.11 -3.64
N TRP A 67 -10.38 -6.07 -2.58
CA TRP A 67 -8.93 -5.96 -2.68
C TRP A 67 -8.29 -7.18 -2.01
N SER A 68 -7.25 -7.71 -2.65
CA SER A 68 -6.39 -8.75 -2.12
C SER A 68 -5.07 -8.70 -2.88
N PRO A 69 -3.91 -8.84 -2.20
CA PRO A 69 -2.66 -8.99 -2.91
C PRO A 69 -2.61 -10.37 -3.57
N GLU A 70 -1.86 -10.48 -4.67
CA GLU A 70 -1.55 -11.79 -5.22
C GLU A 70 -0.74 -12.58 -4.18
N PRO A 71 -1.08 -13.85 -3.91
CA PRO A 71 -0.27 -14.70 -3.05
C PRO A 71 1.16 -14.78 -3.58
N ASP A 72 2.15 -14.63 -2.69
CA ASP A 72 3.56 -14.79 -3.07
C ASP A 72 3.79 -16.17 -3.67
N SER A 73 4.18 -16.18 -4.95
CA SER A 73 4.45 -17.38 -5.74
C SER A 73 5.93 -17.78 -5.73
N TRP A 74 6.77 -17.13 -4.90
CA TRP A 74 8.22 -17.34 -4.86
C TRP A 74 8.94 -17.06 -6.19
N GLY A 75 8.32 -16.22 -7.03
CA GLY A 75 8.84 -15.84 -8.34
C GLY A 75 8.41 -16.81 -9.45
N SER A 76 7.98 -16.24 -10.57
CA SER A 76 7.85 -16.92 -11.87
C SER A 76 9.21 -17.38 -12.40
#